data_AF-A0A424JGQ0-F1
#
_entry.id   AF-A0A424JGQ0-F1
#
_cell.length_a   1.000
_cell.length_b   1.000
_cell.length_c   1.000
_cell.angle_alpha   90.00
_cell.angle_beta   90.00
_cell.angle_gamma   90.00
#
_symmetry.space_group_name_H-M   'P 1'
#
loop_
_entity.id
_entity.type
_entity.pdbx_description
1 polymer ?
#
loop_
_entity_poly.entity_id
_entity_poly.type
_entity_poly.pdbx_seq_one_letter_code
_entity_poly.pdbx_strand_id
1 'polypeptide(L)'
;MSLSKTINKNSFNNYLKGLAMGVADLIPGISGGTVALLLGIYSDFINSVKSFNTNSIVYIINLDFKKLSNQINLPFLVPVILGIISSIISFSFLVSYLLEFYRELIFSFFFGLILFSAIKIIFNLRPSSNFDFLQIFLGIIFGFSISFIDP
;
A
#
# COMPACT_ATOMS: atom_id res chain seq x y z
N MET A 1 8.81 -23.12 19.50
CA MET A 1 8.13 -23.66 18.30
C MET A 1 8.69 -22.91 17.10
N SER A 2 9.65 -23.50 16.39
CA SER A 2 10.38 -22.84 15.30
C SER A 2 9.46 -22.65 14.10
N LEU A 3 9.00 -21.41 13.90
CA LEU A 3 8.37 -20.99 12.66
C LEU A 3 9.40 -21.22 11.54
N SER A 4 9.19 -22.31 10.82
CA SER A 4 9.81 -22.59 9.52
C SER A 4 9.89 -21.28 8.74
N LYS A 5 11.12 -20.80 8.52
CA LYS A 5 11.43 -19.81 7.48
C LYS A 5 11.08 -20.46 6.14
N THR A 6 9.80 -20.49 5.82
CA THR A 6 9.32 -20.94 4.52
C THR A 6 9.60 -19.78 3.57
N ILE A 7 10.86 -19.66 3.16
CA ILE A 7 11.26 -18.75 2.08
C ILE A 7 10.41 -19.20 0.89
N ASN A 8 9.35 -18.45 0.59
CA ASN A 8 8.48 -18.76 -0.52
C ASN A 8 9.26 -18.47 -1.81
N LYS A 9 9.95 -19.50 -2.32
CA LYS A 9 10.88 -19.40 -3.46
C LYS A 9 10.18 -19.19 -4.80
N ASN A 10 8.84 -19.16 -4.85
CA ASN A 10 8.12 -18.90 -6.09
C ASN A 10 8.13 -17.40 -6.42
N SER A 11 9.23 -16.94 -7.02
CA SER A 11 9.44 -15.55 -7.45
C SER A 11 8.28 -15.01 -8.28
N PHE A 12 7.73 -15.82 -9.18
CA PHE A 12 6.58 -15.43 -10.00
C PHE A 12 5.31 -15.17 -9.16
N ASN A 13 5.02 -16.01 -8.17
CA ASN A 13 3.88 -15.79 -7.27
C ASN A 13 4.08 -14.53 -6.42
N ASN A 14 5.28 -14.33 -5.89
CA ASN A 14 5.62 -13.12 -5.13
C ASN A 14 5.48 -11.85 -6.00
N TYR A 15 5.87 -11.93 -7.27
CA TYR A 15 5.65 -10.87 -8.25
C TYR A 15 4.17 -10.57 -8.47
N LEU A 16 3.32 -11.58 -8.69
CA LEU A 16 1.87 -11.40 -8.81
C LEU A 16 1.24 -10.78 -7.55
N LYS A 17 1.70 -11.18 -6.37
CA LYS A 17 1.26 -10.58 -5.11
C LYS A 17 1.71 -9.12 -4.98
N GLY A 18 2.92 -8.80 -5.43
CA GLY A 18 3.42 -7.44 -5.55
C GLY A 18 2.60 -6.60 -6.52
N LEU A 19 2.20 -7.17 -7.68
CA LEU A 19 1.28 -6.51 -8.61
C LEU A 19 -0.06 -6.18 -7.94
N ALA A 20 -0.68 -7.15 -7.27
CA ALA A 20 -1.94 -6.94 -6.57
C ALA A 20 -1.83 -5.87 -5.46
N MET A 21 -0.72 -5.86 -4.72
CA MET A 21 -0.42 -4.83 -3.74
C MET A 21 -0.28 -3.43 -4.38
N GLY A 22 0.43 -3.33 -5.51
CA GLY A 22 0.60 -2.06 -6.22
C GLY A 22 -0.70 -1.53 -6.85
N VAL A 23 -1.60 -2.41 -7.33
CA VAL A 23 -2.92 -1.99 -7.83
C VAL A 23 -3.74 -1.40 -6.69
N ALA A 24 -3.71 -2.06 -5.53
CA ALA A 24 -4.42 -1.61 -4.35
C ALA A 24 -3.97 -0.20 -3.90
N ASP A 25 -2.68 0.09 -3.93
CA ASP A 25 -2.15 1.39 -3.53
C ASP A 25 -2.49 2.54 -4.51
N LEU A 26 -2.84 2.23 -5.75
CA LEU A 26 -3.31 3.24 -6.73
C LEU A 26 -4.79 3.58 -6.58
N ILE A 27 -5.59 2.73 -5.94
CA ILE A 27 -7.03 2.92 -5.81
C ILE A 27 -7.32 3.55 -4.44
N PRO A 28 -7.93 4.74 -4.39
CA PRO A 28 -8.18 5.42 -3.13
C PRO A 28 -9.12 4.61 -2.23
N GLY A 29 -8.79 4.54 -0.94
CA GLY A 29 -9.56 3.77 0.04
C GLY A 29 -9.21 2.27 0.11
N ILE A 30 -8.31 1.77 -0.74
CA ILE A 30 -7.76 0.41 -0.64
C ILE A 30 -6.32 0.48 -0.13
N SER A 31 -5.95 -0.37 0.84
CA SER A 31 -4.58 -0.42 1.39
C SER A 31 -3.81 -1.62 0.85
N GLY A 32 -2.66 -1.40 0.22
CA GLY A 32 -1.75 -2.45 -0.21
C GLY A 32 -1.26 -3.31 0.96
N GLY A 33 -1.12 -2.75 2.15
CA GLY A 33 -0.81 -3.50 3.38
C GLY A 33 -1.91 -4.50 3.76
N THR A 34 -3.18 -4.13 3.61
CA THR A 34 -4.32 -5.05 3.81
C THR A 34 -4.34 -6.14 2.74
N VAL A 35 -4.07 -5.80 1.48
CA VAL A 35 -3.97 -6.79 0.40
C VAL A 35 -2.80 -7.75 0.66
N ALA A 36 -1.65 -7.25 1.10
CA ALA A 36 -0.52 -8.08 1.50
C ALA A 36 -0.87 -9.03 2.67
N LEU A 37 -1.71 -8.59 3.60
CA LEU A 37 -2.20 -9.42 4.71
C LEU A 37 -3.12 -10.53 4.21
N LEU A 38 -4.08 -10.18 3.34
CA LEU A 38 -5.00 -11.15 2.71
C LEU A 38 -4.25 -12.18 1.85
N LEU A 39 -3.18 -11.75 1.17
CA LEU A 39 -2.33 -12.63 0.36
C LEU A 39 -1.28 -13.40 1.18
N GLY A 40 -1.27 -13.23 2.50
CA GLY A 40 -0.40 -13.93 3.44
C GLY A 40 1.09 -13.58 3.33
N ILE A 41 1.42 -12.41 2.76
CA ILE A 41 2.82 -11.96 2.57
C ILE A 41 3.20 -10.76 3.44
N TYR A 42 2.25 -10.20 4.19
CA TYR A 42 2.46 -9.01 5.01
C TYR A 42 3.63 -9.18 6.00
N SER A 43 3.66 -10.30 6.73
CA SER A 43 4.70 -10.55 7.73
C SER A 43 6.09 -10.64 7.08
N ASP A 44 6.22 -11.37 5.98
CA ASP A 44 7.49 -11.48 5.25
C ASP A 44 7.93 -10.15 4.68
N PHE A 45 7.01 -9.35 4.13
CA PHE A 45 7.27 -8.02 3.60
C PHE A 45 7.76 -7.06 4.68
N ILE A 46 7.01 -6.89 5.75
CA ILE A 46 7.38 -6.00 6.85
C ILE A 46 8.67 -6.45 7.53
N ASN A 47 8.88 -7.76 7.72
CA ASN A 47 10.13 -8.26 8.29
C ASN A 47 11.33 -8.00 7.36
N SER A 48 11.16 -8.18 6.05
CA SER A 48 12.19 -7.89 5.04
C SER A 48 12.57 -6.40 5.05
N VAL A 49 11.58 -5.52 5.04
CA VAL A 49 11.78 -4.06 5.10
C VAL A 49 12.43 -3.63 6.42
N LYS A 50 11.94 -4.13 7.57
CA LYS A 50 12.51 -3.85 8.89
C LYS A 50 13.93 -4.36 9.06
N SER A 51 14.30 -5.41 8.33
CA SER A 51 15.65 -5.98 8.39
C SER A 51 16.67 -5.13 7.65
N PHE A 52 16.25 -4.11 6.88
CA PHE A 52 17.16 -3.15 6.27
C PHE A 52 17.71 -2.18 7.33
N ASN A 53 19.04 -2.18 7.52
CA ASN A 53 19.71 -1.36 8.53
C ASN A 53 21.12 -0.92 8.05
N THR A 54 21.91 -0.32 8.94
CA THR A 54 23.27 0.15 8.63
C THR A 54 24.19 -0.97 8.10
N ASN A 55 24.05 -2.20 8.59
CA ASN A 55 24.81 -3.35 8.08
C ASN A 55 24.42 -3.68 6.64
N SER A 56 23.17 -3.48 6.25
CA SER A 56 22.73 -3.65 4.85
C SER A 56 23.50 -2.73 3.91
N ILE A 57 23.71 -1.46 4.31
CA ILE A 57 24.48 -0.48 3.53
C ILE A 57 25.93 -0.94 3.39
N VAL A 58 26.55 -1.41 4.48
CA VAL A 58 27.91 -1.98 4.47
C VAL A 58 28.00 -3.17 3.53
N TYR A 59 27.01 -4.08 3.55
CA TYR A 59 26.99 -5.23 2.64
C TYR A 59 26.81 -4.84 1.17
N ILE A 60 26.05 -3.78 0.89
CA ILE A 60 25.90 -3.24 -0.48
C ILE A 60 27.23 -2.65 -0.98
N ILE A 61 27.89 -1.82 -0.17
CA ILE A 61 29.18 -1.19 -0.53
C ILE A 61 30.27 -2.24 -0.75
N ASN A 62 30.31 -3.26 0.10
CA ASN A 62 31.27 -4.36 0.00
C ASN A 62 30.88 -5.43 -1.03
N LEU A 63 29.78 -5.24 -1.77
CA LEU A 63 29.23 -6.19 -2.76
C LEU A 63 28.97 -7.61 -2.18
N ASP A 64 28.72 -7.72 -0.88
CA ASP A 64 28.38 -8.98 -0.20
C ASP A 64 26.88 -9.28 -0.31
N PHE A 65 26.43 -9.56 -1.53
CA PHE A 65 25.03 -9.85 -1.84
C PHE A 65 24.49 -11.09 -1.10
N LYS A 66 25.37 -12.01 -0.70
CA LYS A 66 24.95 -13.22 0.01
C LYS A 66 24.49 -12.89 1.43
N LYS A 67 25.24 -12.07 2.17
CA LYS A 67 24.81 -11.59 3.50
C LYS A 67 23.59 -10.70 3.40
N LEU A 68 23.55 -9.80 2.42
CA LEU A 68 22.41 -8.94 2.15
C LEU A 68 21.12 -9.74 1.89
N SER A 69 21.21 -10.75 1.01
CA SER A 69 20.10 -11.64 0.67
C SER A 69 19.56 -12.39 1.88
N ASN A 70 20.44 -12.88 2.76
CA ASN A 70 20.03 -13.61 3.95
C ASN A 70 19.42 -12.70 5.03
N GLN A 71 19.86 -11.45 5.10
CA GLN A 71 19.34 -10.46 6.05
C GLN A 71 17.94 -9.97 5.65
N ILE A 72 17.76 -9.57 4.38
CA ILE A 72 16.55 -8.87 3.92
C ILE A 72 15.58 -9.82 3.23
N ASN A 73 15.95 -11.09 2.99
CA ASN A 73 15.14 -12.03 2.21
C ASN A 73 14.88 -11.50 0.77
N LEU A 74 15.96 -11.13 0.07
CA LEU A 74 15.91 -10.62 -1.31
C LEU A 74 15.13 -11.52 -2.29
N PRO A 75 15.19 -12.87 -2.23
CA PRO A 75 14.42 -13.73 -3.12
C PRO A 75 12.89 -13.55 -3.03
N PHE A 76 12.41 -13.07 -1.88
CA PHE A 76 11.01 -12.68 -1.69
C PHE A 76 10.79 -11.20 -2.02
N LEU A 77 11.63 -10.31 -1.47
CA LEU A 77 11.39 -8.88 -1.52
C LEU A 77 11.53 -8.30 -2.94
N VAL A 78 12.52 -8.77 -3.71
CA VAL A 78 12.79 -8.25 -5.06
C VAL A 78 11.61 -8.49 -6.01
N PRO A 79 11.06 -9.71 -6.15
CA PRO A 79 9.88 -9.92 -6.98
C PRO A 79 8.66 -9.09 -6.53
N VAL A 80 8.42 -8.96 -5.23
CA VAL A 80 7.30 -8.15 -4.70
C VAL A 80 7.45 -6.69 -5.12
N ILE A 81 8.63 -6.09 -4.89
CA ILE A 81 8.90 -4.69 -5.27
C ILE A 81 8.78 -4.50 -6.79
N LEU A 82 9.32 -5.43 -7.58
CA LEU A 82 9.17 -5.38 -9.04
C LEU A 82 7.70 -5.46 -9.47
N GLY A 83 6.88 -6.26 -8.79
CA GLY A 83 5.44 -6.32 -8.99
C GLY A 83 4.76 -4.99 -8.67
N ILE A 84 5.08 -4.40 -7.52
CA ILE A 84 4.53 -3.10 -7.12
C ILE A 84 4.88 -2.02 -8.16
N ILE A 85 6.15 -1.91 -8.55
CA ILE A 85 6.61 -0.92 -9.54
C ILE A 85 5.93 -1.15 -10.90
N SER A 86 5.88 -2.41 -11.37
CA SER A 86 5.22 -2.77 -12.63
C SER A 86 3.75 -2.38 -12.62
N SER A 87 3.07 -2.62 -11.49
CA SER A 87 1.69 -2.21 -11.30
C SER A 87 1.55 -0.71 -11.33
N ILE A 88 2.34 0.04 -10.54
CA ILE A 88 2.25 1.49 -10.49
C ILE A 88 2.39 2.09 -11.89
N ILE A 89 3.40 1.65 -12.65
CA ILE A 89 3.62 2.13 -14.02
C ILE A 89 2.45 1.73 -14.92
N SER A 90 2.11 0.45 -15.02
CA SER A 90 1.08 -0.01 -15.98
C SER A 90 -0.31 0.50 -15.65
N PHE A 91 -0.71 0.47 -14.36
CA PHE A 91 -2.04 0.90 -13.95
C PHE A 91 -2.16 2.42 -13.89
N SER A 92 -1.09 3.18 -13.64
CA SER A 92 -1.16 4.64 -13.72
C SER A 92 -1.53 5.09 -15.14
N PHE A 93 -0.92 4.49 -16.19
CA PHE A 93 -1.33 4.74 -17.57
C PHE A 93 -2.80 4.40 -17.83
N LEU A 94 -3.27 3.26 -17.31
CA LEU A 94 -4.67 2.87 -17.43
C LEU A 94 -5.61 3.88 -16.73
N VAL A 95 -5.30 4.27 -15.51
CA VAL A 95 -6.10 5.25 -14.75
C VAL A 95 -6.07 6.61 -15.43
N SER A 96 -4.92 7.07 -15.93
CA SER A 96 -4.80 8.29 -16.71
C SER A 96 -5.67 8.26 -17.96
N TYR A 97 -5.63 7.16 -18.72
CA TYR A 97 -6.50 6.96 -19.87
C TYR A 97 -7.99 6.99 -19.48
N LEU A 98 -8.38 6.30 -18.41
CA LEU A 98 -9.77 6.31 -17.95
C LEU A 98 -10.21 7.68 -17.44
N LEU A 99 -9.32 8.47 -16.85
CA LEU A 99 -9.61 9.85 -16.44
C LEU A 99 -9.72 10.83 -17.62
N GLU A 100 -9.12 10.49 -18.77
CA GLU A 100 -9.24 11.27 -20.00
C GLU A 100 -10.61 11.03 -20.66
N PHE A 101 -11.02 9.77 -20.82
CA PHE A 101 -12.25 9.42 -21.56
C PHE A 101 -13.49 9.20 -20.68
N TYR A 102 -13.32 8.87 -19.40
CA TYR A 102 -14.40 8.48 -18.47
C TYR A 102 -14.32 9.20 -17.12
N ARG A 103 -13.83 10.45 -17.11
CA ARG A 103 -13.59 11.28 -15.92
C ARG A 103 -14.69 11.19 -14.86
N GLU A 104 -15.93 11.47 -15.24
CA GLU A 104 -17.05 11.54 -14.29
C GLU A 104 -17.34 10.19 -13.63
N LEU A 105 -17.23 9.08 -14.38
CA LEU A 105 -17.43 7.73 -13.85
C LEU A 105 -16.31 7.36 -12.87
N ILE A 106 -15.05 7.64 -13.22
CA ILE A 106 -13.90 7.34 -12.37
C ILE A 106 -13.91 8.19 -11.09
N PHE A 107 -14.21 9.49 -11.20
CA PHE A 107 -14.33 10.34 -10.01
C PHE A 107 -15.49 9.91 -9.12
N SER A 108 -16.66 9.57 -9.69
CA SER A 108 -17.78 9.05 -8.91
C SER A 108 -17.43 7.74 -8.21
N PHE A 109 -16.70 6.85 -8.89
CA PHE A 109 -16.21 5.60 -8.33
C PHE A 109 -15.22 5.83 -7.18
N PHE A 110 -14.19 6.67 -7.38
CA PHE A 110 -13.22 7.02 -6.35
C PHE A 110 -13.85 7.73 -5.16
N PHE A 111 -14.77 8.67 -5.42
CA PHE A 111 -15.54 9.34 -4.38
C PHE A 111 -16.32 8.33 -3.52
N GLY A 112 -17.00 7.38 -4.16
CA GLY A 112 -17.71 6.30 -3.47
C GLY A 112 -16.80 5.45 -2.58
N LEU A 113 -15.60 5.07 -3.06
CA LEU A 113 -14.62 4.31 -2.28
C LEU A 113 -14.09 5.10 -1.08
N ILE A 114 -13.74 6.38 -1.27
CA ILE A 114 -13.26 7.27 -0.21
C ILE A 114 -14.34 7.45 0.85
N LEU A 115 -15.57 7.74 0.40
CA LEU A 115 -16.71 7.95 1.29
C LEU A 115 -17.02 6.70 2.12
N PHE A 116 -17.04 5.51 1.48
CA PHE A 116 -17.24 4.25 2.19
C PHE A 116 -16.14 4.00 3.23
N SER A 117 -14.87 4.25 2.88
CA SER A 117 -13.74 4.11 3.80
C SER A 117 -13.87 5.05 5.00
N ALA A 118 -14.16 6.33 4.75
CA ALA A 118 -14.37 7.33 5.80
C ALA A 118 -15.53 6.96 6.75
N ILE A 119 -16.67 6.55 6.19
CA ILE A 119 -17.83 6.09 6.96
C ILE A 119 -17.47 4.88 7.83
N LYS A 120 -16.79 3.89 7.25
CA LYS A 120 -16.36 2.69 7.99
C LYS A 120 -15.41 3.03 9.14
N ILE A 121 -14.50 3.99 8.95
CA ILE A 121 -13.60 4.46 10.01
C ILE A 121 -14.41 5.10 11.14
N ILE A 122 -15.35 5.98 10.83
CA ILE A 122 -16.23 6.62 11.83
C ILE A 122 -17.01 5.57 12.62
N PHE A 123 -17.59 4.57 11.93
CA PHE A 123 -18.29 3.47 12.58
C PHE A 123 -17.40 2.64 13.51
N ASN A 124 -16.15 2.39 13.11
CA ASN A 124 -15.18 1.66 13.93
C ASN A 124 -14.72 2.44 15.16
N LEU A 125 -14.62 3.77 15.06
CA LEU A 125 -14.24 4.65 16.16
C LEU A 125 -15.35 4.81 17.21
N ARG A 126 -16.62 4.61 16.83
CA ARG A 126 -17.81 4.74 17.71
C ARG A 126 -17.80 6.07 18.49
N PRO A 127 -17.82 7.22 17.81
CA PRO A 127 -17.85 8.52 18.47
C PRO A 127 -19.04 8.57 19.44
N SER A 128 -18.77 8.99 20.67
CA SER A 128 -19.75 8.92 21.76
C SER A 128 -19.94 10.26 22.46
N SER A 129 -18.95 11.14 22.36
CA SER A 129 -18.99 12.47 22.97
C SER A 129 -19.31 13.54 21.93
N ASN A 130 -19.91 14.65 22.37
CA ASN A 130 -20.15 15.81 21.50
C ASN A 130 -18.83 16.38 20.94
N PHE A 131 -17.71 16.16 21.62
CA PHE A 131 -16.39 16.57 21.17
C PHE A 131 -15.92 15.75 19.95
N ASP A 132 -16.19 14.45 19.91
CA ASP A 132 -15.85 13.59 18.76
C ASP A 132 -16.62 14.05 17.50
N PHE A 133 -17.92 14.34 17.66
CA PHE A 133 -18.74 14.86 16.56
C PHE A 133 -18.30 16.26 16.10
N LEU A 134 -17.86 17.11 17.04
CA LEU A 134 -17.29 18.41 16.69
C LEU A 134 -16.00 18.28 15.87
N GLN A 135 -15.11 17.34 16.23
CA GLN A 135 -13.89 17.07 15.46
C GLN A 135 -14.19 16.57 14.05
N ILE A 136 -15.16 15.66 13.90
CA ILE A 136 -15.60 15.17 12.58
C ILE A 136 -16.14 16.33 11.74
N PHE A 137 -17.00 17.16 12.33
CA PHE A 137 -17.57 18.32 11.65
C PHE A 137 -16.51 19.35 11.22
N LEU A 138 -15.57 19.68 12.13
CA LEU A 138 -14.44 20.55 11.82
C LEU A 138 -13.55 19.97 10.72
N GLY A 139 -13.32 18.65 10.72
CA GLY A 139 -12.57 17.96 9.67
C GLY A 139 -13.26 18.05 8.30
N ILE A 140 -14.58 17.89 8.25
CA ILE A 140 -15.37 18.06 7.01
C ILE A 140 -15.27 19.51 6.50
N ILE A 141 -15.46 20.49 7.38
CA ILE A 141 -15.31 21.91 7.01
C ILE A 141 -13.90 22.19 6.50
N PHE A 142 -12.87 21.71 7.21
CA PHE A 142 -11.49 21.92 6.82
C PHE A 142 -11.18 21.32 5.45
N GLY A 143 -11.60 20.07 5.20
CA GLY A 143 -11.44 19.41 3.90
C GLY A 143 -12.19 20.14 2.78
N PHE A 144 -13.42 20.60 3.05
CA PHE A 144 -14.20 21.40 2.10
C PHE A 144 -13.53 22.73 1.79
N SER A 145 -13.00 23.43 2.80
CA SER A 145 -12.27 24.69 2.63
C SER A 145 -11.03 24.53 1.76
N ILE A 146 -10.28 23.42 1.89
CA ILE A 146 -9.13 23.12 1.02
C ILE A 146 -9.55 23.06 -0.46
N SER A 147 -10.77 22.60 -0.76
CA SER A 147 -11.27 22.54 -2.14
C SER A 147 -11.47 23.91 -2.81
N PHE A 148 -11.49 25.02 -2.04
CA PHE A 148 -11.57 26.38 -2.57
C PHE A 148 -10.21 27.08 -2.64
N ILE A 149 -9.15 26.43 -2.15
CA ILE A 149 -7.80 26.95 -2.31
C ILE A 149 -7.36 26.59 -3.72
N ASP A 150 -7.24 27.60 -4.58
CA ASP A 150 -6.64 27.43 -5.89
C ASP A 150 -5.19 26.89 -5.71
N PRO A 151 -4.81 25.83 -6.45
CA PRO A 151 -3.52 25.17 -6.31
C PRO A 151 -2.32 26.03 -6.72
#